data_AF-A0A2M7X271-F1
#
_entry.id   AF-A0A2M7X271-F1
#
_cell.length_a   1.000
_cell.length_b   1.000
_cell.length_c   1.000
_cell.angle_alpha   90.00
_cell.angle_beta   90.00
_cell.angle_gamma   90.00
#
_symmetry.space_group_name_H-M   'P 1'
#
loop_
_entity.id
_entity.type
_entity.pdbx_description
1 polymer ?
#
loop_
_entity_poly.entity_id
_entity_poly.type
_entity_poly.pdbx_seq_one_letter_code
_entity_poly.pdbx_strand_id
1 'polypeptide(L)'
;SAISNNPALALGTAIGSNLTNLTLIIGIPVLIGGGLEVRSIIARKDAVFMAIFAIIPLILVSDGKIGMIDGIILLLFYGFYLYRLFTQKSHFSQFTNHFTKKDAFAQLGVFVYYIALLFAASYVIVTTSEIIATNLEVPIILIGLIILSIGTSLPELAHGLISVKTKHSGQILGDILGSVVANSTLIIAIAAIIKPIVIVNLQPLVIPSIFLIITLLMFLLFVYSDKRLEIKEVLFLMAIYFLYILTELGMQIVDKTVN
;
A
#
# COMPACT_ATOMS: atom_id res chain seq x y z
N SER A 1 5.86 12.10 -6.99
CA SER A 1 5.03 11.99 -8.20
C SER A 1 4.11 13.20 -8.40
N ALA A 2 3.25 13.57 -7.44
CA ALA A 2 2.37 14.75 -7.58
C ALA A 2 3.12 16.08 -7.78
N ILE A 3 4.17 16.32 -6.99
CA ILE A 3 5.08 17.48 -7.16
C ILE A 3 5.73 17.49 -8.55
N SER A 4 6.10 16.31 -9.05
CA SER A 4 6.67 16.10 -10.38
C SER A 4 5.60 16.00 -11.48
N ASN A 5 4.41 16.59 -11.29
CA ASN A 5 3.32 16.64 -12.26
C ASN A 5 2.68 15.30 -12.68
N ASN A 6 2.94 14.18 -11.99
CA ASN A 6 2.41 12.85 -12.30
C ASN A 6 1.57 12.26 -11.15
N PRO A 7 0.41 12.86 -10.80
CA PRO A 7 -0.39 12.42 -9.66
C PRO A 7 -1.05 11.05 -9.88
N ALA A 8 -1.33 10.64 -11.13
CA ALA A 8 -1.83 9.31 -11.47
C ALA A 8 -0.87 8.18 -11.06
N LEU A 9 0.44 8.43 -11.08
CA LEU A 9 1.44 7.48 -10.60
C LEU A 9 1.27 7.20 -9.10
N ALA A 10 0.88 8.20 -8.29
CA ALA A 10 0.61 8.00 -6.86
C ALA A 10 -0.58 7.06 -6.63
N LEU A 11 -1.67 7.24 -7.40
CA LEU A 11 -2.84 6.36 -7.31
C LEU A 11 -2.47 4.93 -7.69
N GLY A 12 -1.75 4.76 -8.81
CA GLY A 12 -1.29 3.46 -9.26
C GLY A 12 -0.42 2.77 -8.22
N THR A 13 0.58 3.47 -7.68
CA THR A 13 1.43 2.95 -6.60
C THR A 13 0.61 2.58 -5.37
N ALA A 14 -0.33 3.41 -4.92
CA ALA A 14 -1.15 3.11 -3.74
C ALA A 14 -2.00 1.83 -3.92
N ILE A 15 -2.73 1.71 -5.04
CA ILE A 15 -3.56 0.53 -5.34
C ILE A 15 -2.70 -0.72 -5.50
N GLY A 16 -1.60 -0.60 -6.24
CA GLY A 16 -0.65 -1.69 -6.44
C GLY A 16 -0.03 -2.15 -5.12
N SER A 17 0.39 -1.21 -4.25
CA SER A 17 0.99 -1.54 -2.96
C SER A 17 -0.01 -2.22 -2.05
N ASN A 18 -1.30 -1.89 -2.14
CA ASN A 18 -2.35 -2.62 -1.40
C ASN A 18 -2.46 -4.07 -1.85
N LEU A 19 -2.49 -4.31 -3.16
CA LEU A 19 -2.46 -5.66 -3.73
C LEU A 19 -1.22 -6.42 -3.27
N THR A 20 -0.04 -5.84 -3.43
CA THR A 20 1.23 -6.43 -3.01
C THR A 20 1.25 -6.73 -1.52
N ASN A 21 0.79 -5.79 -0.68
CA ASN A 21 0.77 -5.91 0.77
C ASN A 21 -0.12 -7.07 1.25
N LEU A 22 -1.33 -7.15 0.72
CA LEU A 22 -2.32 -8.17 1.11
C LEU A 22 -2.02 -9.56 0.52
N THR A 23 -1.06 -9.67 -0.40
CA THR A 23 -0.72 -10.94 -1.07
C THR A 23 0.72 -11.36 -0.77
N LEU A 24 1.71 -10.68 -1.36
CA LEU A 24 3.12 -11.04 -1.27
C LEU A 24 3.73 -10.68 0.08
N ILE A 25 3.46 -9.47 0.60
CA ILE A 25 4.15 -8.97 1.81
C ILE A 25 3.65 -9.64 3.07
N ILE A 26 2.35 -9.92 3.18
CA ILE A 26 1.87 -10.81 4.23
C ILE A 26 2.25 -12.27 3.93
N GLY A 27 2.24 -12.66 2.65
CA GLY A 27 2.34 -14.06 2.29
C GLY A 27 3.72 -14.67 2.49
N ILE A 28 4.76 -14.02 1.98
CA ILE A 28 6.13 -14.53 2.06
C ILE A 28 6.57 -14.76 3.52
N PRO A 29 6.38 -13.82 4.47
CA PRO A 29 6.68 -14.07 5.87
C PRO A 29 5.84 -15.19 6.47
N VAL A 30 4.54 -15.29 6.15
CA VAL A 30 3.66 -16.36 6.67
C VAL A 30 4.13 -17.75 6.20
N LEU A 31 4.56 -17.87 4.95
CA LEU A 31 5.12 -19.11 4.40
C LEU A 31 6.39 -19.54 5.16
N ILE A 32 7.27 -18.59 5.45
CA ILE A 32 8.52 -18.84 6.18
C ILE A 32 8.26 -19.11 7.67
N GLY A 33 7.26 -18.43 8.24
CA GLY A 33 6.90 -18.50 9.66
C GLY A 33 5.97 -19.65 10.03
N GLY A 34 5.48 -20.40 9.05
CA GLY A 34 4.58 -21.54 9.27
C GLY A 34 3.17 -21.15 9.71
N GLY A 35 2.69 -19.93 9.36
CA GLY A 35 1.36 -19.40 9.71
C GLY A 35 1.39 -18.19 10.65
N LEU A 36 0.37 -17.33 10.61
CA LEU A 36 0.29 -16.08 11.38
C LEU A 36 -0.95 -16.03 12.28
N GLU A 37 -0.76 -15.91 13.59
CA GLU A 37 -1.90 -15.83 14.53
C GLU A 37 -2.61 -14.48 14.46
N VAL A 38 -3.93 -14.51 14.24
CA VAL A 38 -4.82 -13.34 14.27
C VAL A 38 -5.29 -13.21 15.72
N ARG A 39 -4.44 -12.64 16.57
CA ARG A 39 -4.57 -12.73 18.04
C ARG A 39 -5.76 -11.97 18.67
N SER A 40 -6.65 -11.31 17.94
CA SER A 40 -7.74 -10.55 18.59
C SER A 40 -8.96 -10.23 17.71
N ILE A 41 -10.11 -10.02 18.38
CA ILE A 41 -11.32 -9.42 17.79
C ILE A 41 -11.04 -8.00 17.23
N ILE A 42 -10.03 -7.33 17.77
CA ILE A 42 -9.59 -5.99 17.34
C ILE A 42 -8.99 -6.07 15.94
N ALA A 43 -8.12 -7.06 15.67
CA ALA A 43 -7.54 -7.27 14.36
C ALA A 43 -8.60 -7.53 13.28
N ARG A 44 -9.67 -8.27 13.61
CA ARG A 44 -10.79 -8.51 12.69
C ARG A 44 -11.58 -7.23 12.37
N LYS A 45 -11.82 -6.38 13.38
CA LYS A 45 -12.45 -5.08 13.16
C LYS A 45 -11.56 -4.20 12.29
N ASP A 46 -10.27 -4.12 12.60
CA ASP A 46 -9.33 -3.28 11.85
C ASP A 46 -9.16 -3.75 10.40
N ALA A 47 -9.23 -5.06 10.14
CA ALA A 47 -9.30 -5.59 8.78
C ALA A 47 -10.53 -5.10 8.00
N VAL A 48 -11.70 -5.02 8.63
CA VAL A 48 -12.92 -4.48 7.98
C VAL A 48 -12.76 -2.99 7.68
N PHE A 49 -12.24 -2.21 8.63
CA PHE A 49 -11.96 -0.79 8.38
C PHE A 49 -10.95 -0.60 7.26
N MET A 50 -9.88 -1.40 7.24
CA MET A 50 -8.91 -1.41 6.16
C MET A 50 -9.58 -1.66 4.81
N ALA A 51 -10.46 -2.66 4.70
CA ALA A 51 -11.16 -2.96 3.45
C ALA A 51 -12.08 -1.82 3.01
N ILE A 52 -12.80 -1.19 3.95
CA ILE A 52 -13.62 0.00 3.65
C ILE A 52 -12.75 1.11 3.09
N PHE A 53 -11.65 1.47 3.78
CA PHE A 53 -10.77 2.55 3.33
C PHE A 53 -10.07 2.24 2.01
N ALA A 54 -9.74 0.97 1.73
CA ALA A 54 -9.15 0.54 0.47
C ALA A 54 -10.09 0.68 -0.73
N ILE A 55 -11.41 0.62 -0.52
CA ILE A 55 -12.42 0.75 -1.59
C ILE A 55 -12.73 2.22 -1.90
N ILE A 56 -12.65 3.12 -0.90
CA ILE A 56 -13.05 4.53 -1.09
C ILE A 56 -12.37 5.21 -2.29
N PRO A 57 -11.05 5.10 -2.51
CA PRO A 57 -10.42 5.71 -3.68
C PRO A 57 -10.93 5.18 -5.02
N LEU A 58 -11.35 3.91 -5.07
CA LEU A 58 -11.93 3.31 -6.28
C LEU A 58 -13.30 3.91 -6.61
N ILE A 59 -14.07 4.27 -5.57
CA ILE A 59 -15.35 4.98 -5.73
C ILE A 59 -15.08 6.43 -6.17
N LEU A 60 -14.14 7.11 -5.51
CA LEU A 60 -13.84 8.51 -5.81
C LEU A 60 -13.30 8.71 -7.22
N VAL A 61 -12.50 7.78 -7.75
CA VAL A 61 -11.96 7.89 -9.11
C VAL A 61 -12.96 7.51 -10.21
N SER A 62 -14.17 7.07 -9.85
CA SER A 62 -15.16 6.58 -10.83
C SER A 62 -15.64 7.64 -11.83
N ASP A 63 -15.55 8.93 -11.48
CA ASP A 63 -15.81 10.06 -12.37
C ASP A 63 -14.56 10.49 -13.18
N GLY A 64 -13.47 9.76 -13.07
CA GLY A 64 -12.19 10.04 -13.72
C GLY A 64 -11.31 11.06 -12.98
N LYS A 65 -11.70 11.51 -11.77
CA LYS A 65 -10.97 12.56 -11.05
C LYS A 65 -10.99 12.38 -9.53
N ILE A 66 -9.82 12.49 -8.90
CA ILE A 66 -9.72 12.72 -7.46
C ILE A 66 -9.20 14.14 -7.26
N GLY A 67 -10.10 15.03 -6.81
CA GLY A 67 -9.82 16.43 -6.57
C GLY A 67 -9.27 16.72 -5.18
N MET A 68 -9.01 18.00 -4.91
CA MET A 68 -8.54 18.48 -3.61
C MET A 68 -9.56 18.19 -2.49
N ILE A 69 -10.86 18.34 -2.77
CA ILE A 69 -11.93 18.09 -1.79
C ILE A 69 -11.95 16.61 -1.41
N ASP A 70 -11.86 15.71 -2.39
CA ASP A 70 -11.75 14.27 -2.16
C ASP A 70 -10.52 13.92 -1.33
N GLY A 71 -9.40 14.60 -1.60
CA GLY A 71 -8.18 14.47 -0.80
C GLY A 71 -8.36 14.92 0.66
N ILE A 72 -9.06 16.03 0.91
CA ILE A 72 -9.38 16.48 2.27
C ILE A 72 -10.28 15.46 2.98
N ILE A 73 -11.29 14.91 2.30
CA ILE A 73 -12.17 13.86 2.83
C ILE A 73 -11.36 12.61 3.22
N LEU A 74 -10.47 12.16 2.33
CA LEU A 74 -9.57 11.03 2.61
C LEU A 74 -8.63 11.32 3.80
N LEU A 75 -8.15 12.55 3.95
CA LEU A 75 -7.33 12.95 5.08
C LEU A 75 -8.12 12.94 6.40
N LEU A 76 -9.38 13.36 6.39
CA LEU A 76 -10.28 13.28 7.55
C LEU A 76 -10.55 11.82 7.92
N PHE A 77 -10.75 10.93 6.94
CA PHE A 77 -10.87 9.49 7.18
C PHE A 77 -9.61 8.90 7.82
N TYR A 78 -8.43 9.30 7.36
CA TYR A 78 -7.18 8.89 7.99
C TYR A 78 -7.06 9.41 9.43
N GLY A 79 -7.43 10.68 9.68
CA GLY A 79 -7.46 11.26 11.02
C GLY A 79 -8.43 10.51 11.96
N PHE A 80 -9.60 10.13 11.47
CA PHE A 80 -10.55 9.29 12.21
C PHE A 80 -9.99 7.91 12.51
N TYR A 81 -9.33 7.26 11.54
CA TYR A 81 -8.65 5.99 11.74
C TYR A 81 -7.58 6.09 12.84
N LEU A 82 -6.72 7.11 12.79
CA LEU A 82 -5.71 7.37 13.83
C LEU A 82 -6.34 7.62 15.19
N TYR A 83 -7.38 8.46 15.27
CA TYR A 83 -8.10 8.71 16.52
C TYR A 83 -8.61 7.41 17.15
N ARG A 84 -9.22 6.54 16.34
CA ARG A 84 -9.68 5.22 16.80
C ARG A 84 -8.53 4.32 17.22
N LEU A 85 -7.39 4.35 16.51
CA LEU A 85 -6.21 3.57 16.86
C LEU A 85 -5.61 4.01 18.20
N PHE A 86 -5.45 5.32 18.43
CA PHE A 86 -4.90 5.87 19.68
C PHE A 86 -5.86 5.74 20.87
N THR A 87 -7.17 5.75 20.64
CA THR A 87 -8.17 5.59 21.70
C THR A 87 -8.24 4.13 22.20
N GLN A 88 -7.81 3.17 21.38
CA GLN A 88 -7.61 1.77 21.78
C GLN A 88 -6.31 1.66 22.60
N LYS A 89 -6.38 2.12 23.86
CA LYS A 89 -5.30 2.11 24.87
C LYS A 89 -4.74 0.69 25.11
N SER A 90 -3.83 0.21 24.28
CA SER A 90 -2.86 -0.84 24.66
C SER A 90 -1.69 -0.84 23.67
N HIS A 91 -0.46 -0.75 24.16
CA HIS A 91 0.83 -0.80 23.43
C HIS A 91 1.52 0.52 23.03
N PHE A 92 1.34 1.60 23.79
CA PHE A 92 2.30 2.73 23.74
C PHE A 92 2.93 2.96 25.12
N SER A 93 3.76 2.02 25.55
CA SER A 93 4.63 2.21 26.72
C SER A 93 5.88 1.34 26.59
N GLN A 94 6.85 1.76 25.76
CA GLN A 94 8.25 1.34 25.93
C GLN A 94 9.32 2.11 25.14
N PHE A 95 9.06 3.34 24.67
CA PHE A 95 10.09 4.20 24.07
C PHE A 95 10.29 5.50 24.84
N THR A 96 10.64 5.39 26.12
CA THR A 96 11.23 6.51 26.85
C THR A 96 12.28 5.95 27.79
N ASN A 97 13.54 5.89 27.33
CA ASN A 97 14.74 6.19 28.12
C ASN A 97 15.99 6.05 27.24
N HIS A 98 16.89 7.05 27.34
CA HIS A 98 18.20 7.22 26.68
C HIS A 98 18.24 8.04 25.38
N PHE A 99 17.91 9.34 25.45
CA PHE A 99 18.46 10.33 24.52
C PHE A 99 19.09 11.50 25.27
N THR A 100 20.40 11.66 25.13
CA THR A 100 21.16 12.80 25.67
C THR A 100 21.01 13.99 24.72
N LYS A 101 20.94 15.23 25.22
CA LYS A 101 20.74 16.44 24.37
C LYS A 101 21.80 16.62 23.26
N LYS A 102 23.02 16.09 23.43
CA LYS A 102 24.07 16.09 22.40
C LYS A 102 23.77 15.12 21.25
N ASP A 103 23.05 14.03 21.51
CA ASP A 103 22.67 13.04 20.48
C ASP A 103 21.53 13.57 19.60
N ALA A 104 20.67 14.43 20.14
CA ALA A 104 19.53 14.99 19.42
C ALA A 104 19.93 15.87 18.22
N PHE A 105 20.98 16.70 18.35
CA PHE A 105 21.45 17.55 17.25
C PHE A 105 22.16 16.75 16.14
N ALA A 106 22.95 15.73 16.51
CA ALA A 106 23.56 14.83 15.54
C ALA A 106 22.51 14.00 14.80
N GLN A 107 21.49 13.51 15.52
CA GLN A 107 20.37 12.79 14.93
C GLN A 107 19.50 13.67 14.03
N LEU A 108 19.36 14.96 14.33
CA LEU A 108 18.67 15.90 13.45
C LEU A 108 19.39 16.04 12.10
N GLY A 109 20.73 16.13 12.10
CA GLY A 109 21.52 16.15 10.86
C GLY A 109 21.35 14.89 10.02
N VAL A 110 21.38 13.72 10.66
CA VAL A 110 21.14 12.42 10.02
C VAL A 110 19.72 12.32 9.47
N PHE A 111 18.71 12.80 10.21
CA PHE A 111 17.32 12.83 9.77
C PHE A 111 17.12 13.70 8.53
N VAL A 112 17.65 14.93 8.54
CA VAL A 112 17.57 15.85 7.38
C VAL A 112 18.29 15.23 6.17
N TYR A 113 19.44 14.58 6.38
CA TYR A 113 20.16 13.88 5.33
C TYR A 113 19.31 12.77 4.67
N TYR A 114 18.65 11.92 5.46
CA TYR A 114 17.79 10.86 4.93
C TYR A 114 16.54 11.39 4.23
N ILE A 115 15.96 12.50 4.71
CA ILE A 115 14.87 13.18 3.98
C ILE A 115 15.37 13.67 2.62
N ALA A 116 16.52 14.35 2.58
CA ALA A 116 17.09 14.83 1.32
C ALA A 116 17.36 13.68 0.34
N LEU A 117 17.92 12.57 0.85
CA LEU A 117 18.14 11.34 0.08
C LEU A 117 16.82 10.78 -0.48
N LEU A 118 15.76 10.76 0.33
CA LEU A 118 14.44 10.27 -0.07
C LEU A 118 13.83 11.13 -1.19
N PHE A 119 13.95 12.45 -1.10
CA PHE A 119 13.51 13.35 -2.18
C PHE A 119 14.32 13.13 -3.47
N ALA A 120 15.64 12.98 -3.37
CA ALA A 120 16.50 12.72 -4.52
C ALA A 120 16.15 11.37 -5.18
N ALA A 121 16.00 10.31 -4.39
CA ALA A 121 15.60 9.00 -4.88
C ALA A 121 14.20 9.04 -5.53
N SER A 122 13.24 9.72 -4.90
CA SER A 122 11.89 9.87 -5.46
C SER A 122 11.90 10.59 -6.81
N TYR A 123 12.73 11.62 -6.98
CA TYR A 123 12.85 12.33 -8.25
C TYR A 123 13.34 11.39 -9.36
N VAL A 124 14.44 10.66 -9.11
CA VAL A 124 14.99 9.70 -10.07
C VAL A 124 13.95 8.63 -10.42
N ILE A 125 13.28 8.05 -9.43
CA ILE A 125 12.26 7.02 -9.64
C ILE A 125 11.13 7.52 -10.54
N VAL A 126 10.63 8.74 -10.33
CA VAL A 126 9.55 9.29 -11.16
C VAL A 126 10.02 9.52 -12.59
N THR A 127 11.17 10.15 -12.79
CA THR A 127 11.71 10.41 -14.14
C THR A 127 12.01 9.10 -14.89
N THR A 128 12.59 8.10 -14.22
CA THR A 128 12.83 6.79 -14.83
C THR A 128 11.51 6.07 -15.13
N SER A 129 10.50 6.20 -14.28
CA SER A 129 9.17 5.62 -14.53
C SER A 129 8.51 6.20 -15.79
N GLU A 130 8.64 7.51 -16.01
CA GLU A 130 8.14 8.17 -17.24
C GLU A 130 8.86 7.67 -18.49
N ILE A 131 10.19 7.53 -18.43
CA ILE A 131 11.00 6.99 -19.54
C ILE A 131 10.58 5.55 -19.85
N ILE A 132 10.42 4.71 -18.82
CA ILE A 132 9.98 3.31 -18.99
C ILE A 132 8.57 3.26 -19.58
N ALA A 133 7.63 4.05 -19.04
CA ALA A 133 6.26 4.09 -19.54
C ALA A 133 6.20 4.51 -21.01
N THR A 134 6.97 5.53 -21.39
CA THR A 134 7.03 6.04 -22.76
C THR A 134 7.66 5.02 -23.71
N ASN A 135 8.80 4.42 -23.34
CA ASN A 135 9.47 3.42 -24.17
C ASN A 135 8.67 2.13 -24.32
N LEU A 136 7.88 1.78 -23.31
CA LEU A 136 6.99 0.63 -23.36
C LEU A 136 5.61 1.01 -23.92
N GLU A 137 5.34 2.26 -24.29
CA GLU A 137 4.03 2.71 -24.78
C GLU A 137 2.87 2.27 -23.86
N VAL A 138 3.11 2.28 -22.54
CA VAL A 138 2.10 1.91 -21.53
C VAL A 138 1.72 3.12 -20.68
N PRO A 139 0.47 3.18 -20.18
CA PRO A 139 0.07 4.20 -19.21
C PRO A 139 0.99 4.26 -18.00
N ILE A 140 1.45 5.46 -17.62
CA ILE A 140 2.33 5.68 -16.46
C ILE A 140 1.76 5.12 -15.15
N ILE A 141 0.44 5.06 -15.02
CA ILE A 141 -0.24 4.48 -13.85
C ILE A 141 0.07 2.98 -13.68
N LEU A 142 0.32 2.24 -14.76
CA LEU A 142 0.68 0.82 -14.71
C LEU A 142 2.08 0.60 -14.13
N ILE A 143 3.02 1.50 -14.42
CA ILE A 143 4.33 1.50 -13.77
C ILE A 143 4.17 1.66 -12.25
N GLY A 144 3.25 2.53 -11.84
CA GLY A 144 2.85 2.68 -10.44
C GLY A 144 2.29 1.38 -9.85
N LEU A 145 1.31 0.79 -10.54
CA LEU A 145 0.56 -0.40 -10.13
C LEU A 145 1.43 -1.65 -9.97
N ILE A 146 2.43 -1.84 -10.83
CA ILE A 146 3.22 -3.08 -10.89
C ILE A 146 4.63 -2.87 -10.33
N ILE A 147 5.37 -1.90 -10.86
CA ILE A 147 6.82 -1.80 -10.59
C ILE A 147 7.06 -1.04 -9.30
N LEU A 148 6.48 0.16 -9.18
CA LEU A 148 6.70 0.99 -8.00
C LEU A 148 6.05 0.41 -6.76
N SER A 149 4.86 -0.19 -6.91
CA SER A 149 4.18 -0.85 -5.80
C SER A 149 5.06 -1.88 -5.11
N ILE A 150 5.64 -2.82 -5.88
CA ILE A 150 6.59 -3.82 -5.37
C ILE A 150 7.78 -3.13 -4.70
N GLY A 151 8.40 -2.16 -5.38
CA GLY A 151 9.57 -1.46 -4.87
C GLY A 151 9.32 -0.75 -3.54
N THR A 152 8.18 -0.08 -3.41
CA THR A 152 7.79 0.63 -2.18
C THR A 152 7.42 -0.30 -1.04
N SER A 153 7.00 -1.53 -1.33
CA SER A 153 6.62 -2.56 -0.34
C SER A 153 7.81 -3.44 0.12
N LEU A 154 9.00 -3.28 -0.46
CA LEU A 154 10.18 -4.05 -0.04
C LEU A 154 10.59 -3.81 1.43
N PRO A 155 10.56 -2.58 1.97
CA PRO A 155 10.82 -2.33 3.39
C PRO A 155 9.88 -3.12 4.32
N GLU A 156 8.60 -3.19 3.99
CA GLU A 156 7.57 -3.92 4.72
C GLU A 156 7.81 -5.43 4.61
N LEU A 157 8.25 -5.93 3.46
CA LEU A 157 8.68 -7.33 3.33
C LEU A 157 9.84 -7.62 4.28
N ALA A 158 10.86 -6.76 4.30
CA ALA A 158 12.01 -6.92 5.18
C ALA A 158 11.59 -6.91 6.66
N HIS A 159 10.72 -5.98 7.05
CA HIS A 159 10.17 -5.90 8.40
C HIS A 159 9.33 -7.14 8.76
N GLY A 160 8.51 -7.63 7.84
CA GLY A 160 7.71 -8.85 8.00
C GLY A 160 8.59 -10.08 8.23
N LEU A 161 9.64 -10.25 7.42
CA LEU A 161 10.61 -11.32 7.56
C LEU A 161 11.34 -11.29 8.93
N ILE A 162 11.71 -10.10 9.40
CA ILE A 162 12.35 -9.92 10.71
C ILE A 162 11.36 -10.23 11.85
N SER A 163 10.11 -9.79 11.72
CA SER A 163 9.06 -10.00 12.72
C SER A 163 8.72 -11.48 12.89
N VAL A 164 8.70 -12.26 11.81
CA VAL A 164 8.53 -13.72 11.87
C VAL A 164 9.72 -14.38 12.59
N LYS A 165 10.96 -14.01 12.22
CA LYS A 165 12.17 -14.56 12.84
C LYS A 165 12.24 -14.28 14.35
N THR A 166 11.72 -13.15 14.78
CA THR A 166 11.74 -12.72 16.19
C THR A 166 10.50 -13.13 16.99
N LYS A 167 9.59 -13.93 16.41
CA LYS A 167 8.32 -14.39 17.01
C LYS A 167 7.34 -13.26 17.39
N HIS A 168 7.46 -12.09 16.77
CA HIS A 168 6.53 -10.96 16.91
C HIS A 168 5.49 -10.92 15.78
N SER A 169 4.94 -12.08 15.44
CA SER A 169 4.11 -12.27 14.23
C SER A 169 2.90 -11.33 14.17
N GLY A 170 2.26 -11.02 15.30
CA GLY A 170 1.13 -10.07 15.37
C GLY A 170 1.45 -8.64 14.91
N GLN A 171 2.73 -8.22 14.92
CA GLN A 171 3.14 -6.90 14.42
C GLN A 171 2.99 -6.79 12.90
N ILE A 172 3.15 -7.89 12.17
CA ILE A 172 3.06 -7.94 10.71
C ILE A 172 1.64 -7.60 10.26
N LEU A 173 0.63 -8.15 10.94
CA LEU A 173 -0.76 -7.88 10.59
C LEU A 173 -1.09 -6.40 10.81
N GLY A 174 -0.65 -5.81 11.92
CA GLY A 174 -0.84 -4.38 12.20
C GLY A 174 -0.16 -3.49 11.16
N ASP A 175 1.07 -3.84 10.77
CA ASP A 175 1.84 -3.14 9.73
C ASP A 175 1.12 -3.17 8.38
N ILE A 176 0.69 -4.35 7.92
CA ILE A 176 -0.04 -4.51 6.65
C ILE A 176 -1.37 -3.75 6.66
N LEU A 177 -2.17 -3.88 7.72
CA LEU A 177 -3.45 -3.19 7.82
C LEU A 177 -3.27 -1.67 7.84
N GLY A 178 -2.29 -1.18 8.62
CA GLY A 178 -1.95 0.24 8.69
C GLY A 178 -1.46 0.79 7.36
N SER A 179 -0.58 0.07 6.67
CA SER A 179 -0.04 0.46 5.36
C SER A 179 -1.12 0.51 4.29
N VAL A 180 -2.05 -0.45 4.25
CA VAL A 180 -3.17 -0.41 3.28
C VAL A 180 -4.07 0.80 3.54
N VAL A 181 -4.38 1.11 4.81
CA VAL A 181 -5.15 2.31 5.14
C VAL A 181 -4.37 3.57 4.73
N ALA A 182 -3.10 3.70 5.12
CA ALA A 182 -2.29 4.87 4.80
C ALA A 182 -2.13 5.10 3.29
N ASN A 183 -1.92 4.04 2.50
CA ASN A 183 -1.86 4.12 1.05
C ASN A 183 -3.18 4.63 0.46
N SER A 184 -4.29 4.07 0.92
CA SER A 184 -5.62 4.37 0.38
C SER A 184 -6.15 5.74 0.82
N THR A 185 -5.72 6.24 1.97
CA THR A 185 -6.18 7.53 2.51
C THR A 185 -5.08 8.57 2.46
N LEU A 186 -4.02 8.44 3.26
CA LEU A 186 -3.02 9.48 3.47
C LEU A 186 -2.25 9.81 2.17
N ILE A 187 -1.74 8.79 1.48
CA ILE A 187 -0.90 8.99 0.29
C ILE A 187 -1.72 9.62 -0.84
N ILE A 188 -2.90 9.06 -1.13
CA ILE A 188 -3.81 9.58 -2.16
C ILE A 188 -4.32 10.98 -1.78
N ALA A 189 -4.63 11.24 -0.50
CA ALA A 189 -5.03 12.54 -0.02
C ALA A 189 -3.97 13.61 -0.29
N ILE A 190 -2.73 13.36 0.13
CA ILE A 190 -1.62 14.30 -0.08
C ILE A 190 -1.39 14.51 -1.57
N ALA A 191 -1.40 13.44 -2.37
CA ALA A 191 -1.23 13.56 -3.82
C ALA A 191 -2.31 14.43 -4.46
N ALA A 192 -3.59 14.19 -4.15
CA ALA A 192 -4.73 14.92 -4.71
C ALA A 192 -4.81 16.39 -4.24
N ILE A 193 -4.38 16.68 -3.01
CA ILE A 193 -4.28 18.05 -2.49
C ILE A 193 -3.18 18.84 -3.19
N ILE A 194 -2.01 18.21 -3.44
CA ILE A 194 -0.91 18.85 -4.16
C ILE A 194 -1.29 19.07 -5.63
N LYS A 195 -1.83 18.04 -6.29
CA LYS A 195 -2.25 18.11 -7.68
C LYS A 195 -3.40 17.14 -7.94
N PRO A 196 -4.57 17.59 -8.45
CA PRO A 196 -5.69 16.72 -8.76
C PRO A 196 -5.27 15.54 -9.64
N ILE A 197 -5.69 14.34 -9.26
CA ILE A 197 -5.45 13.12 -10.03
C ILE A 197 -6.55 13.06 -11.10
N VAL A 198 -6.18 13.24 -12.37
CA VAL A 198 -7.12 13.16 -13.50
C VAL A 198 -6.72 11.98 -14.37
N ILE A 199 -7.67 11.11 -14.68
CA ILE A 199 -7.46 9.89 -15.45
C ILE A 199 -8.38 9.92 -16.66
N VAL A 200 -7.79 10.09 -17.84
CA VAL A 200 -8.54 10.21 -19.11
C VAL A 200 -9.14 8.87 -19.52
N ASN A 201 -8.39 7.77 -19.35
CA ASN A 201 -8.85 6.42 -19.61
C ASN A 201 -8.81 5.59 -18.32
N LEU A 202 -9.98 5.15 -17.84
CA LEU A 202 -10.12 4.32 -16.65
C LEU A 202 -9.78 2.84 -16.89
N GLN A 203 -9.64 2.39 -18.15
CA GLN A 203 -9.34 1.01 -18.51
C GLN A 203 -8.14 0.42 -17.74
N PRO A 204 -7.00 1.11 -17.56
CA PRO A 204 -5.86 0.58 -16.80
C PRO A 204 -6.12 0.40 -15.31
N LEU A 205 -7.25 0.89 -14.78
CA LEU A 205 -7.66 0.72 -13.39
C LEU A 205 -8.70 -0.39 -13.20
N VAL A 206 -9.37 -0.85 -14.25
CA VAL A 206 -10.47 -1.83 -14.13
C VAL A 206 -9.97 -3.15 -13.56
N ILE A 207 -8.94 -3.73 -14.19
CA ILE A 207 -8.38 -5.02 -13.78
C ILE A 207 -7.76 -4.93 -12.37
N PRO A 208 -6.88 -3.96 -12.04
CA PRO A 208 -6.35 -3.83 -10.68
C PRO A 208 -7.44 -3.64 -9.62
N SER A 209 -8.50 -2.88 -9.94
CA SER A 209 -9.62 -2.66 -9.01
C SER A 209 -10.38 -3.95 -8.72
N ILE A 210 -10.67 -4.76 -9.74
CA ILE A 210 -11.34 -6.06 -9.58
C ILE A 210 -10.49 -6.99 -8.71
N PHE A 211 -9.19 -7.11 -9.02
CA PHE A 211 -8.29 -7.96 -8.25
C PHE A 211 -8.11 -7.47 -6.82
N LEU A 212 -8.09 -6.15 -6.58
CA LEU A 212 -8.04 -5.58 -5.24
C LEU A 212 -9.30 -5.94 -4.45
N ILE A 213 -10.49 -5.81 -5.04
CA ILE A 213 -11.76 -6.17 -4.39
C ILE A 213 -11.80 -7.67 -4.05
N ILE A 214 -11.40 -8.53 -4.99
CA ILE A 214 -11.30 -9.99 -4.75
C ILE A 214 -10.32 -10.27 -3.61
N THR A 215 -9.14 -9.66 -3.64
CA THR A 215 -8.11 -9.83 -2.61
C THR A 215 -8.62 -9.39 -1.24
N LEU A 216 -9.30 -8.25 -1.15
CA LEU A 216 -9.91 -7.75 0.09
C LEU A 216 -10.97 -8.71 0.63
N LEU A 217 -11.87 -9.19 -0.24
CA LEU A 217 -12.92 -10.13 0.17
C LEU A 217 -12.33 -11.44 0.70
N MET A 218 -11.35 -12.00 0.00
CA MET A 218 -10.70 -13.25 0.39
C MET A 218 -9.88 -13.08 1.66
N PHE A 219 -9.14 -11.98 1.77
CA PHE A 219 -8.39 -11.63 2.97
C PHE A 219 -9.30 -11.50 4.19
N LEU A 220 -10.44 -10.80 4.06
CA LEU A 220 -11.43 -10.69 5.13
C LEU A 220 -12.01 -12.06 5.49
N LEU A 221 -12.34 -12.89 4.50
CA LEU A 221 -12.86 -14.23 4.72
C LEU A 221 -11.88 -15.07 5.56
N PHE A 222 -10.60 -15.07 5.23
CA PHE A 222 -9.56 -15.81 5.97
C PHE A 222 -9.35 -15.28 7.38
N VAL A 223 -9.28 -13.95 7.54
CA VAL A 223 -9.12 -13.30 8.85
C VAL A 223 -10.33 -13.55 9.78
N TYR A 224 -11.53 -13.72 9.23
CA TYR A 224 -12.75 -14.00 10.01
C TYR A 224 -12.98 -15.48 10.28
N SER A 225 -12.70 -16.35 9.31
CA SER A 225 -12.96 -17.79 9.38
C SER A 225 -12.11 -18.42 10.47
N ASP A 226 -10.82 -18.07 10.52
CA ASP A 226 -9.88 -18.70 11.42
C ASP A 226 -9.29 -17.76 12.47
N LYS A 227 -8.65 -18.36 13.48
CA LYS A 227 -7.85 -17.63 14.48
C LYS A 227 -6.42 -17.39 13.98
N ARG A 228 -6.08 -17.89 12.79
CA ARG A 228 -4.74 -17.90 12.22
C ARG A 228 -4.86 -17.84 10.70
N LEU A 229 -4.02 -17.03 10.08
CA LEU A 229 -3.77 -17.09 8.64
C LEU A 229 -2.89 -18.30 8.33
N GLU A 230 -3.45 -19.27 7.63
CA GLU A 230 -2.79 -20.51 7.25
C GLU A 230 -1.94 -20.34 5.98
N ILE A 231 -1.01 -21.28 5.78
CA ILE A 231 -0.18 -21.35 4.57
C ILE A 231 -1.05 -21.47 3.31
N LYS A 232 -2.13 -22.26 3.35
CA LYS A 232 -3.01 -22.48 2.20
C LYS A 232 -3.73 -21.20 1.76
N GLU A 233 -4.22 -20.43 2.73
CA GLU A 233 -4.91 -19.16 2.50
C GLU A 233 -3.97 -18.12 1.89
N VAL A 234 -2.75 -18.06 2.39
CA VAL A 234 -1.72 -17.18 1.86
C VAL A 234 -1.26 -17.59 0.46
N LEU A 235 -1.07 -18.89 0.20
CA LEU A 235 -0.76 -19.38 -1.15
C LEU A 235 -1.88 -19.00 -2.13
N PHE A 236 -3.13 -19.05 -1.69
CA PHE A 236 -4.27 -18.61 -2.47
C PHE A 236 -4.24 -17.10 -2.76
N LEU A 237 -3.95 -16.25 -1.77
CA LEU A 237 -3.77 -14.80 -1.97
C LEU A 237 -2.61 -14.49 -2.93
N MET A 238 -1.49 -15.21 -2.81
CA MET A 238 -0.37 -15.06 -3.74
C MET A 238 -0.74 -15.50 -5.16
N ALA A 239 -1.53 -16.57 -5.31
CA ALA A 239 -2.03 -16.99 -6.62
C ALA A 239 -2.92 -15.92 -7.27
N ILE A 240 -3.75 -15.22 -6.49
CA ILE A 240 -4.52 -14.05 -6.98
C ILE A 240 -3.59 -12.97 -7.51
N TYR A 241 -2.49 -12.68 -6.81
CA TYR A 241 -1.50 -11.69 -7.27
C TYR A 241 -0.81 -12.09 -8.58
N PHE A 242 -0.40 -13.34 -8.72
CA PHE A 242 0.21 -13.82 -9.96
C PHE A 242 -0.80 -13.79 -11.12
N LEU A 243 -2.05 -14.16 -10.87
CA LEU A 243 -3.12 -14.08 -11.86
C LEU A 243 -3.39 -12.62 -12.27
N TYR A 244 -3.37 -11.68 -11.31
CA TYR A 244 -3.45 -10.25 -11.58
C TYR A 244 -2.35 -9.80 -12.53
N ILE A 245 -1.09 -10.09 -12.21
CA ILE A 245 0.05 -9.69 -13.06
C ILE A 245 -0.04 -10.31 -14.46
N LEU A 246 -0.41 -11.59 -14.57
CA LEU A 246 -0.57 -12.26 -15.87
C LEU A 246 -1.70 -11.64 -16.70
N THR A 247 -2.82 -11.32 -16.06
CA THR A 247 -3.97 -10.70 -16.74
C THR A 247 -3.63 -9.29 -17.20
N GLU A 248 -2.98 -8.50 -16.34
CA GLU A 248 -2.59 -7.12 -16.64
C GLU A 248 -1.57 -7.07 -17.79
N LEU A 249 -0.52 -7.88 -17.72
CA LEU A 249 0.48 -7.97 -18.79
C LEU A 249 -0.12 -8.53 -20.10
N GLY A 250 -1.02 -9.51 -19.99
CA GLY A 250 -1.72 -10.07 -21.14
C GLY A 250 -2.58 -9.02 -21.87
N MET A 251 -3.34 -8.21 -21.13
CA MET A 251 -4.12 -7.10 -21.69
C MET A 251 -3.23 -6.10 -22.42
N GLN A 252 -2.08 -5.72 -21.83
CA GLN A 252 -1.15 -4.78 -22.48
C GLN A 252 -0.55 -5.34 -23.78
N ILE A 253 -0.33 -6.66 -23.87
CA ILE A 253 0.14 -7.30 -25.11
C ILE A 253 -0.97 -7.27 -26.17
N VAL A 254 -2.22 -7.55 -25.79
CA VAL A 254 -3.36 -7.52 -26.72
C VAL A 254 -3.59 -6.10 -27.25
N ASP A 255 -3.62 -5.09 -26.39
CA ASP A 255 -3.84 -3.69 -26.78
C ASP A 255 -2.77 -3.17 -27.77
N LYS A 256 -1.53 -3.68 -27.68
CA LYS A 256 -0.42 -3.36 -28.61
C LYS A 256 -0.44 -4.12 -29.93
N THR A 257 -1.12 -5.26 -29.98
CA THR A 257 -1.21 -6.07 -31.21
C THR A 257 -2.41 -5.71 -32.07
N VAL A 258 -3.40 -5.03 -31.46
CA VAL A 258 -4.65 -4.62 -32.11
C VAL A 258 -4.60 -3.17 -32.63
N ASN A 259 -3.70 -2.32 -32.12
CA ASN A 259 -3.47 -0.94 -32.58
C ASN A 259 -2.17 -0.82 -33.38
#